data_AF-A0A2V5V2E2-F1
#
_entry.id   AF-A0A2V5V2E2-F1
#
_cell.length_a   1.000
_cell.length_b   1.000
_cell.length_c   1.000
_cell.angle_alpha   90.00
_cell.angle_beta   90.00
_cell.angle_gamma   90.00
#
_symmetry.space_group_name_H-M   'P 1'
#
loop_
_entity.id
_entity.type
_entity.pdbx_description
1 polymer ?
#
loop_
_entity_poly.entity_id
_entity_poly.type
_entity_poly.pdbx_seq_one_letter_code
_entity_poly.pdbx_strand_id
1 'polypeptide(L)'
;MSRTVQLLLASNFLLGVLFFGGCETVPQGIQEAKIQMAQRIASEPAGDYFIGRRYYKPDFKFWGYVRRPGESWSSAQLVMLNEKQKLAPDREPLDFGSDNNYEYKLYGNFSGDKVYEPASNSIYPEFVLKGYELISTNPPPIFKSQLRGRSTADLRYEIEKPE
;
A
#
# COMPACT_ATOMS: atom_id res chain seq x y z
N MET A 1 -14.88 -14.69 -64.45
CA MET A 1 -13.94 -14.24 -63.38
C MET A 1 -14.74 -13.92 -62.13
N SER A 2 -15.13 -14.90 -61.31
CA SER A 2 -15.87 -14.64 -60.06
C SER A 2 -15.94 -15.88 -59.14
N ARG A 3 -14.81 -16.57 -58.91
CA ARG A 3 -14.75 -17.69 -57.94
C ARG A 3 -13.47 -17.77 -57.11
N THR A 4 -12.47 -16.94 -57.38
CA THR A 4 -11.15 -17.03 -56.73
C THR A 4 -11.00 -16.11 -55.50
N VAL A 5 -11.98 -15.26 -55.20
CA VAL A 5 -11.87 -14.24 -54.13
C VAL A 5 -12.42 -14.74 -52.78
N GLN A 6 -13.25 -15.79 -52.76
CA GLN A 6 -13.84 -16.30 -51.52
C GLN A 6 -12.95 -17.27 -50.72
N LEU A 7 -11.86 -17.78 -51.30
CA LEU A 7 -10.97 -18.74 -50.63
C LEU A 7 -9.81 -18.10 -49.85
N LEU A 8 -9.56 -16.80 -50.02
CA LEU A 8 -8.48 -16.08 -49.31
C LEU A 8 -8.94 -15.42 -48.00
N LEU A 9 -10.24 -15.36 -47.73
CA LEU A 9 -10.80 -14.76 -46.51
C LEU A 9 -11.03 -15.76 -45.38
N ALA A 10 -11.03 -17.07 -45.66
CA ALA A 10 -11.28 -18.09 -44.65
C ALA A 10 -10.00 -18.56 -43.91
N SER A 11 -8.80 -18.35 -44.45
CA SER A 11 -7.57 -18.81 -43.79
C SER A 11 -6.99 -17.83 -42.76
N ASN A 12 -7.48 -16.58 -42.70
CA ASN A 12 -6.96 -15.56 -41.79
C ASN A 12 -7.77 -15.40 -40.49
N PHE A 13 -8.88 -16.12 -40.32
CA PHE A 13 -9.67 -16.04 -39.09
C PHE A 13 -9.35 -17.15 -38.07
N LEU A 14 -8.59 -18.17 -38.48
CA LEU A 14 -8.24 -19.31 -37.61
C LEU A 14 -6.86 -19.20 -36.93
N LEU A 15 -6.06 -18.18 -37.24
CA LEU A 15 -4.72 -18.00 -36.65
C LEU A 15 -4.63 -16.90 -35.57
N GLY A 16 -5.73 -16.21 -35.26
CA GLY A 16 -5.73 -15.05 -34.35
C GLY A 16 -6.06 -15.34 -32.88
N VAL A 17 -6.42 -16.57 -32.50
CA VAL A 17 -6.96 -16.89 -31.16
C VAL A 17 -5.88 -17.48 -30.21
N LEU A 18 -4.64 -17.68 -30.67
CA LEU A 18 -3.59 -18.31 -29.87
C LEU A 18 -2.66 -17.33 -29.12
N PHE A 19 -2.90 -16.02 -29.18
CA PHE A 19 -2.07 -15.03 -28.50
C PHE A 19 -2.90 -14.25 -27.46
N PHE A 20 -2.38 -14.20 -26.23
CA PHE A 20 -2.80 -13.40 -25.07
C PHE A 20 -3.71 -14.03 -24.00
N GLY A 21 -3.55 -15.33 -23.74
CA GLY A 21 -3.96 -15.96 -22.48
C GLY A 21 -2.81 -16.05 -21.47
N GLY A 22 -2.01 -15.00 -21.29
CA GLY A 22 -0.97 -14.95 -20.25
C GLY A 22 -1.61 -14.79 -18.88
N CYS A 23 -2.18 -15.85 -18.32
CA CYS A 23 -2.59 -15.89 -16.93
C CYS A 23 -1.33 -15.95 -16.08
N GLU A 24 -0.83 -14.81 -15.60
CA GLU A 24 0.20 -14.81 -14.56
C GLU A 24 -0.38 -15.57 -13.36
N THR A 25 0.10 -16.79 -13.15
CA THR A 25 -0.24 -17.58 -11.97
C THR A 25 0.45 -16.94 -10.77
N VAL A 26 -0.28 -16.07 -10.08
CA VAL A 26 0.16 -15.52 -8.80
C VAL A 26 0.36 -16.70 -7.82
N PRO A 27 1.52 -16.82 -7.15
CA PRO A 27 1.75 -17.86 -6.15
C PRO A 27 0.58 -17.97 -5.17
N GLN A 28 0.11 -19.20 -4.90
CA GLN A 28 -1.12 -19.46 -4.14
C GLN A 28 -1.18 -18.71 -2.79
N GLY A 29 -0.06 -18.60 -2.07
CA GLY A 29 0.01 -17.88 -0.79
C GLY A 29 -0.21 -16.36 -0.89
N ILE A 30 0.12 -15.73 -2.03
CA ILE A 30 -0.12 -14.29 -2.24
C ILE A 30 -1.62 -14.03 -2.43
N GLN A 31 -2.31 -14.90 -3.17
CA GLN A 31 -3.75 -14.77 -3.40
C GLN A 31 -4.53 -14.93 -2.09
N GLU A 32 -4.15 -15.91 -1.27
CA GLU A 32 -4.73 -16.11 0.07
C GLU A 32 -4.50 -14.89 0.97
N ALA A 33 -3.29 -14.32 0.98
CA ALA A 33 -2.99 -13.11 1.75
C ALA A 33 -3.85 -11.91 1.33
N LYS A 34 -4.06 -11.71 0.02
CA LYS A 34 -4.94 -10.65 -0.51
C LYS A 34 -6.39 -10.84 -0.10
N ILE A 35 -6.91 -12.08 -0.15
CA ILE A 35 -8.28 -12.38 0.28
C ILE A 35 -8.45 -12.13 1.78
N GLN A 36 -7.52 -12.61 2.61
CA GLN A 36 -7.57 -12.40 4.06
C GLN A 36 -7.49 -10.92 4.44
N MET A 37 -6.72 -10.13 3.68
CA MET A 37 -6.66 -8.68 3.88
C MET A 37 -7.98 -8.02 3.52
N ALA A 38 -8.57 -8.32 2.36
CA ALA A 38 -9.85 -7.77 1.94
C ALA A 38 -10.98 -8.11 2.93
N GLN A 39 -11.00 -9.34 3.44
CA GLN A 39 -11.96 -9.77 4.48
C GLN A 39 -11.76 -8.99 5.78
N ARG A 40 -10.51 -8.79 6.22
CA ARG A 40 -10.21 -7.96 7.40
C ARG A 40 -10.69 -6.53 7.22
N ILE A 41 -10.36 -5.90 6.10
CA ILE A 41 -10.77 -4.52 5.79
C ILE A 41 -12.30 -4.40 5.82
N ALA A 42 -13.01 -5.35 5.22
CA ALA A 42 -14.48 -5.37 5.21
C ALA A 42 -15.09 -5.56 6.62
N SER A 43 -14.35 -6.17 7.54
CA SER A 43 -14.78 -6.37 8.93
C SER A 43 -14.42 -5.22 9.87
N GLU A 44 -13.71 -4.20 9.39
CA GLU A 44 -13.33 -3.04 10.22
C GLU A 44 -14.59 -2.27 10.65
N PRO A 45 -14.77 -2.02 11.96
CA PRO A 45 -15.87 -1.18 12.42
C PRO A 45 -15.80 0.21 11.80
N ALA A 46 -16.95 0.77 11.43
CA ALA A 46 -17.02 2.19 11.11
C ALA A 46 -16.71 3.01 12.37
N GLY A 47 -16.04 4.15 12.21
CA GLY A 47 -15.75 5.04 13.34
C GLY A 47 -14.90 6.24 12.96
N ASP A 48 -14.74 7.15 13.91
CA ASP A 48 -13.88 8.33 13.78
C ASP A 48 -12.43 7.99 14.16
N TYR A 49 -11.82 7.18 13.32
CA TYR A 49 -10.42 6.79 13.42
C TYR A 49 -9.86 6.46 12.03
N PHE A 50 -8.55 6.29 11.96
CA PHE A 50 -7.84 5.89 10.75
C PHE A 50 -7.07 4.60 10.99
N ILE A 51 -6.74 3.89 9.92
CA ILE A 51 -5.82 2.75 9.95
C ILE A 51 -4.48 3.20 9.40
N GLY A 52 -3.43 3.00 10.18
CA GLY A 52 -2.05 3.35 9.85
C GLY A 52 -1.16 2.12 9.70
N ARG A 53 -0.35 2.07 8.63
CA ARG A 53 0.78 1.14 8.48
C ARG A 53 2.05 1.94 8.58
N ARG A 54 2.89 1.61 9.57
CA ARG A 54 4.22 2.21 9.68
C ARG A 54 5.06 1.83 8.46
N TYR A 55 5.59 2.83 7.78
CA TYR A 55 6.53 2.65 6.68
C TYR A 55 7.79 3.47 6.96
N TYR A 56 8.77 2.82 7.56
CA TYR A 56 10.01 3.48 7.98
C TYR A 56 11.09 3.37 6.92
N LYS A 57 11.71 4.51 6.65
CA LYS A 57 12.98 4.60 5.95
C LYS A 57 13.89 5.57 6.70
N PRO A 58 15.15 5.22 7.00
CA PRO A 58 16.04 6.06 7.81
C PRO A 58 16.23 7.49 7.28
N ASP A 59 16.28 7.64 5.96
CA ASP A 59 16.61 8.92 5.32
C ASP A 59 15.38 9.84 5.16
N PHE A 60 14.16 9.32 5.33
CA PHE A 60 12.91 10.04 5.05
C PHE A 60 12.22 10.49 6.34
N LYS A 61 11.45 11.57 6.26
CA LYS A 61 10.72 12.12 7.41
C LYS A 61 9.24 11.72 7.51
N PHE A 62 8.69 11.07 6.48
CA PHE A 62 7.32 10.54 6.57
C PHE A 62 7.21 9.45 7.62
N TRP A 63 6.02 9.30 8.14
CA TRP A 63 5.72 8.26 9.11
C TRP A 63 5.22 6.97 8.45
N GLY A 64 4.25 7.07 7.56
CA GLY A 64 3.62 5.87 7.02
C GLY A 64 2.34 6.14 6.27
N TYR A 65 1.67 5.05 5.91
CA TYR A 65 0.44 5.07 5.13
C TYR A 65 -0.78 5.13 6.05
N VAL A 66 -1.72 6.03 5.76
CA VAL A 66 -2.95 6.22 6.52
C VAL A 66 -4.15 6.17 5.59
N ARG A 67 -5.18 5.42 5.97
CA ARG A 67 -6.47 5.31 5.26
C ARG A 67 -7.64 5.33 6.23
N ARG A 68 -8.87 5.51 5.72
CA ARG A 68 -10.06 5.30 6.54
C ARG A 68 -10.37 3.80 6.71
N PRO A 69 -11.14 3.44 7.75
CA PRO A 69 -11.67 2.09 7.89
C PRO A 69 -12.48 1.68 6.67
N GLY A 70 -12.34 0.44 6.22
CA GLY A 70 -13.01 -0.09 5.03
C GLY A 70 -12.43 0.35 3.68
N GLU A 71 -11.52 1.33 3.64
CA GLU A 71 -10.78 1.69 2.42
C GLU A 71 -9.67 0.67 2.14
N SER A 72 -9.29 0.50 0.87
CA SER A 72 -8.16 -0.35 0.49
C SER A 72 -6.82 0.29 0.88
N TRP A 73 -5.77 -0.52 1.00
CA TRP A 73 -4.43 0.03 1.18
C TRP A 73 -3.96 0.86 -0.02
N SER A 74 -4.37 0.50 -1.23
CA SER A 74 -4.07 1.26 -2.45
C SER A 74 -4.61 2.71 -2.45
N SER A 75 -5.61 3.04 -1.63
CA SER A 75 -6.07 4.43 -1.44
C SER A 75 -5.41 5.15 -0.26
N ALA A 76 -4.53 4.48 0.48
CA ALA A 76 -3.86 5.07 1.63
C ALA A 76 -2.91 6.20 1.21
N GLN A 77 -2.85 7.22 2.06
CA GLN A 77 -1.99 8.39 1.86
C GLN A 77 -0.72 8.22 2.67
N LEU A 78 0.45 8.48 2.07
CA LEU A 78 1.71 8.60 2.80
C LEU A 78 1.73 9.96 3.51
N VAL A 79 1.87 9.98 4.84
CA VAL A 79 1.67 11.19 5.64
C VAL A 79 2.92 11.65 6.40
N MET A 80 3.00 12.96 6.63
CA MET A 80 3.71 13.49 7.80
C MET A 80 2.79 13.42 9.01
N LEU A 81 3.31 12.97 10.14
CA LEU A 81 2.62 13.17 11.40
C LEU A 81 2.95 14.56 11.97
N ASN A 82 1.91 15.26 12.40
CA ASN A 82 2.04 16.39 13.29
C ASN A 82 1.90 15.88 14.72
N GLU A 83 3.05 15.85 15.40
CA GLU A 83 3.24 15.23 16.71
C GLU A 83 3.14 16.24 17.87
N LYS A 84 2.54 17.41 17.65
CA LYS A 84 2.43 18.46 18.69
C LYS A 84 1.60 18.05 19.90
N GLN A 85 0.65 17.14 19.71
CA GLN A 85 -0.24 16.65 20.78
C GLN A 85 0.13 15.26 21.27
N LYS A 86 0.53 14.36 20.36
CA LYS A 86 0.94 13.00 20.65
C LYS A 86 2.12 12.64 19.76
N LEU A 87 3.17 12.07 20.36
CA LEU A 87 4.32 11.54 19.64
C LEU A 87 3.94 10.24 18.92
N ALA A 88 4.61 9.93 17.82
CA ALA A 88 4.52 8.65 17.14
C ALA A 88 5.06 7.50 18.04
N PRO A 89 4.59 6.26 17.85
CA PRO A 89 4.89 5.15 18.76
C PRO A 89 6.38 4.89 18.99
N ASP A 90 7.21 5.02 17.95
CA ASP A 90 8.65 4.79 17.99
C ASP A 90 9.45 6.00 18.53
N ARG A 91 8.83 7.18 18.63
CA ARG A 91 9.46 8.40 19.15
C ARG A 91 9.40 8.48 20.67
N GLU A 92 8.34 7.96 21.29
CA GLU A 92 8.21 7.90 22.75
C GLU A 92 9.39 7.18 23.44
N PRO A 93 9.82 5.99 22.98
CA PRO A 93 10.99 5.29 23.53
C PRO A 93 12.33 5.74 22.91
N LEU A 94 12.32 6.69 21.96
CA LEU A 94 13.49 7.09 21.16
C LEU A 94 14.12 5.93 20.34
N ASP A 95 13.31 4.96 19.93
CA ASP A 95 13.73 3.78 19.16
C ASP A 95 13.20 3.85 17.72
N PHE A 96 13.82 4.73 16.94
CA PHE A 96 13.33 5.18 15.63
C PHE A 96 13.20 4.02 14.62
N GLY A 97 11.96 3.72 14.22
CA GLY A 97 11.65 2.69 13.25
C GLY A 97 11.56 1.27 13.81
N SER A 98 11.65 1.10 15.12
CA SER A 98 11.44 -0.19 15.82
C SER A 98 10.09 -0.82 15.50
N ASP A 99 9.10 0.01 15.20
CA ASP A 99 7.74 -0.38 14.86
C ASP A 99 7.49 -0.48 13.34
N ASN A 100 8.54 -0.56 12.52
CA ASN A 100 8.36 -0.67 11.08
C ASN A 100 7.46 -1.86 10.72
N ASN A 101 6.54 -1.64 9.77
CA ASN A 101 5.48 -2.56 9.36
C ASN A 101 4.35 -2.79 10.37
N TYR A 102 4.34 -2.17 11.56
CA TYR A 102 3.24 -2.34 12.51
C TYR A 102 1.95 -1.70 11.97
N GLU A 103 0.81 -2.22 12.42
CA GLU A 103 -0.53 -1.70 12.16
C GLU A 103 -1.09 -0.99 13.39
N TYR A 104 -1.64 0.19 13.19
CA TYR A 104 -2.24 0.99 14.24
C TYR A 104 -3.63 1.48 13.87
N LYS A 105 -4.48 1.57 14.87
CA LYS A 105 -5.60 2.48 14.85
C LYS A 105 -5.08 3.86 15.26
N LEU A 106 -5.36 4.88 14.48
CA LEU A 106 -4.93 6.25 14.74
C LEU A 106 -6.14 7.14 15.02
N TYR A 107 -6.05 7.94 16.07
CA TYR A 107 -7.01 8.98 16.38
C TYR A 107 -6.40 10.33 16.04
N GLY A 108 -7.11 11.11 15.23
CA GLY A 108 -6.55 12.32 14.65
C GLY A 108 -7.35 12.80 13.45
N ASN A 109 -6.79 13.74 12.72
CA ASN A 109 -7.40 14.25 11.50
C ASN A 109 -6.32 14.79 10.55
N PHE A 110 -6.60 14.78 9.25
CA PHE A 110 -5.84 15.58 8.31
C PHE A 110 -6.09 17.07 8.59
N SER A 111 -5.03 17.87 8.66
CA SER A 111 -5.16 19.32 8.90
C SER A 111 -5.61 20.08 7.65
N GLY A 112 -5.39 19.51 6.46
CA GLY A 112 -5.51 20.19 5.17
C GLY A 112 -4.19 20.81 4.70
N ASP A 113 -3.21 20.92 5.61
CA ASP A 113 -1.87 21.38 5.27
C ASP A 113 -1.05 20.28 4.59
N LYS A 114 0.07 20.72 4.00
CA LYS A 114 1.01 19.87 3.31
C LYS A 114 2.43 20.20 3.76
N VAL A 115 3.27 19.18 3.83
CA VAL A 115 4.64 19.29 4.32
C VAL A 115 5.62 18.80 3.26
N TYR A 116 6.66 19.59 3.04
CA TYR A 116 7.76 19.23 2.15
C TYR A 116 8.71 18.24 2.83
N GLU A 117 9.05 17.17 2.11
CA GLU A 117 10.01 16.16 2.56
C GLU A 117 11.23 16.20 1.63
N PRO A 118 12.41 16.52 2.16
CA PRO A 118 13.58 16.79 1.33
C PRO A 118 14.22 15.54 0.71
N ALA A 119 14.12 14.36 1.36
CA ALA A 119 14.77 13.15 0.86
C ALA A 119 14.10 12.62 -0.42
N SER A 120 12.77 12.73 -0.51
CA SER A 120 11.98 12.39 -1.70
C SER A 120 11.73 13.58 -2.63
N ASN A 121 12.09 14.79 -2.19
CA ASN A 121 11.73 16.04 -2.85
C ASN A 121 10.23 16.12 -3.20
N SER A 122 9.37 15.66 -2.28
CA SER A 122 7.93 15.58 -2.49
C SER A 122 7.15 16.27 -1.37
N ILE A 123 5.85 16.47 -1.61
CA ILE A 123 4.94 17.12 -0.68
C ILE A 123 3.90 16.10 -0.22
N TYR A 124 3.77 15.92 1.09
CA TYR A 124 2.86 14.96 1.71
C TYR A 124 1.78 15.66 2.55
N PRO A 125 0.56 15.10 2.64
CA PRO A 125 -0.45 15.60 3.56
C PRO A 125 0.01 15.48 5.02
N GLU A 126 -0.38 16.44 5.84
CA GLU A 126 -0.16 16.42 7.28
C GLU A 126 -1.34 15.75 8.00
N PHE A 127 -1.02 14.83 8.90
CA PHE A 127 -1.98 14.17 9.79
C PHE A 127 -1.69 14.54 11.25
N VAL A 128 -2.63 15.19 11.91
CA VAL A 128 -2.53 15.59 13.32
C VAL A 128 -2.82 14.38 14.20
N LEU A 129 -1.78 13.85 14.86
CA LEU A 129 -1.91 12.69 15.75
C LEU A 129 -2.40 13.13 17.13
N LYS A 130 -3.47 12.50 17.60
CA LYS A 130 -4.05 12.72 18.94
C LYS A 130 -3.97 11.47 19.83
N GLY A 131 -3.88 10.29 19.23
CA GLY A 131 -3.77 9.01 19.94
C GLY A 131 -3.61 7.85 18.96
N TYR A 132 -3.27 6.68 19.49
CA TYR A 132 -3.21 5.44 18.71
C TYR A 132 -3.42 4.21 19.59
N GLU A 133 -3.82 3.12 18.94
CA GLU A 133 -3.86 1.77 19.51
C GLU A 133 -3.12 0.82 18.56
N LEU A 134 -2.28 -0.06 19.10
CA LEU A 134 -1.64 -1.11 18.32
C LEU A 134 -2.69 -2.14 17.88
N ILE A 135 -2.76 -2.41 16.58
CA ILE A 135 -3.60 -3.48 16.00
C ILE A 135 -2.79 -4.75 15.83
N SER A 136 -1.60 -4.66 15.23
CA SER A 136 -0.77 -5.83 14.94
C SER A 136 0.69 -5.46 14.77
N THR A 137 1.57 -6.31 15.31
CA THR A 137 3.02 -6.25 15.08
C THR A 137 3.46 -7.09 13.88
N ASN A 138 2.58 -7.95 13.36
CA ASN A 138 2.82 -8.79 12.20
C ASN A 138 1.59 -8.81 11.27
N PRO A 139 1.26 -7.67 10.64
CA PRO A 139 0.13 -7.59 9.74
C PRO A 139 0.46 -8.19 8.37
N PRO A 140 -0.56 -8.50 7.55
CA PRO A 140 -0.36 -9.03 6.20
C PRO A 140 0.47 -8.09 5.31
N PRO A 141 1.19 -8.64 4.34
CA PRO A 141 1.98 -7.86 3.40
C PRO A 141 1.08 -6.98 2.53
N ILE A 142 1.40 -5.69 2.45
CA ILE A 142 0.71 -4.71 1.60
C ILE A 142 1.60 -4.15 0.49
N PHE A 143 2.90 -4.45 0.51
CA PHE A 143 3.84 -3.99 -0.51
C PHE A 143 4.24 -5.12 -1.44
N LYS A 144 4.49 -4.77 -2.70
CA LYS A 144 4.95 -5.72 -3.72
C LYS A 144 6.26 -6.41 -3.32
N SER A 145 7.18 -5.69 -2.70
CA SER A 145 8.42 -6.25 -2.16
C SER A 145 8.17 -7.37 -1.14
N GLN A 146 7.22 -7.17 -0.22
CA GLN A 146 6.85 -8.15 0.78
C GLN A 146 6.24 -9.40 0.15
N LEU A 147 5.35 -9.23 -0.84
CA LEU A 147 4.72 -10.34 -1.56
C LEU A 147 5.72 -11.17 -2.37
N ARG A 148 6.76 -10.52 -2.90
CA ARG A 148 7.81 -11.17 -3.72
C ARG A 148 9.01 -11.67 -2.91
N GLY A 149 9.01 -11.46 -1.59
CA GLY A 149 10.14 -11.83 -0.73
C GLY A 149 11.43 -11.05 -1.03
N ARG A 150 11.32 -9.82 -1.55
CA ARG A 150 12.50 -8.98 -1.82
C ARG A 150 13.00 -8.34 -0.53
N SER A 151 14.32 -8.25 -0.39
CA SER A 151 14.95 -7.53 0.72
C SER A 151 14.59 -6.05 0.70
N THR A 152 14.28 -5.48 1.87
CA THR A 152 14.05 -4.03 2.05
C THR A 152 15.30 -3.20 1.80
N ALA A 153 16.50 -3.80 1.88
CA ALA A 153 17.77 -3.12 1.64
C ALA A 153 17.90 -2.63 0.19
N ASP A 154 17.36 -3.39 -0.77
CA ASP A 154 17.37 -3.05 -2.20
C ASP A 154 16.54 -1.80 -2.52
N LEU A 155 15.60 -1.46 -1.64
CA LEU A 155 14.59 -0.45 -1.88
C LEU A 155 14.86 0.81 -1.09
N ARG A 156 16.07 0.99 -0.53
CA ARG A 156 16.39 2.06 0.43
C ARG A 156 15.81 3.42 0.06
N TYR A 157 15.95 3.83 -1.21
CA TYR A 157 15.46 5.13 -1.71
C TYR A 157 14.16 5.06 -2.50
N GLU A 158 13.63 3.86 -2.77
CA GLU A 158 12.36 3.69 -3.47
C GLU A 158 11.20 3.71 -2.47
N ILE A 159 10.25 4.61 -2.68
CA ILE A 159 9.00 4.68 -1.89
C ILE A 159 7.97 3.81 -2.59
N GLU A 160 7.72 2.63 -2.03
CA GLU A 160 6.70 1.72 -2.53
C GLU A 160 5.31 2.21 -2.16
N LYS A 161 4.37 2.17 -3.11
CA LYS A 161 2.95 2.30 -2.84
C LYS A 161 2.38 0.95 -2.42
N PRO A 162 1.48 0.91 -1.44
CA PRO A 162 0.80 -0.31 -1.08
C PRO A 162 -0.24 -0.72 -2.14
N GLU A 163 -0.51 -2.03 -2.24
CA GLU A 163 -1.44 -2.67 -3.18
C GLU A 163 -2.71 -3.19 -2.49
#